data_AF-A0A969ECW2-F1
#
_entry.id   AF-A0A969ECW2-F1
#
_cell.length_a   1.000
_cell.length_b   1.000
_cell.length_c   1.000
_cell.angle_alpha   90.00
_cell.angle_beta   90.00
_cell.angle_gamma   90.00
#
_symmetry.space_group_name_H-M   'P 1'
#
loop_
_entity.id
_entity.type
_entity.pdbx_description
1 polymer ?
#
loop_
_entity_poly.entity_id
_entity_poly.type
_entity_poly.pdbx_seq_one_letter_code
_entity_poly.pdbx_strand_id
1 'polypeptide(L)'
;MERFNLKVLQRFWTIAISYWNSEEKWQARGLLLLVMVLSLGYTGLSVVLNNRRGVMISALSAQDEARFWQTILIFLGVLVAYAPIFAGYTYLRDRLGLQWRRWLTHRYVDQYFEHRAYYTLNTMHGEIDNPDQRIAEDVKSFTQESLTFLLIMVDSLLGIIAFSSVLWRISTPLVLFLVFYAVLGTLVTVGIFGKALVRLNFEQLKKEANLRFGLVRIRENAESIAFYRGEQQEADQVKHRFGEVFENFKHLIIWQLNLNMFANA
;
A
#
# COMPACT_ATOMS: atom_id res chain seq x y z
N MET A 1 -10.63 22.19 2.23
CA MET A 1 -10.50 20.72 2.30
C MET A 1 -11.53 20.13 1.35
N GLU A 2 -11.22 20.06 0.05
CA GLU A 2 -12.14 19.40 -0.87
C GLU A 2 -12.06 17.89 -0.71
N ARG A 3 -13.24 17.30 -0.49
CA ARG A 3 -13.54 15.89 -0.33
C ARG A 3 -13.37 15.18 -1.68
N PHE A 4 -12.78 13.98 -1.69
CA PHE A 4 -12.80 13.02 -2.81
C PHE A 4 -12.83 13.65 -4.22
N ASN A 5 -11.65 14.02 -4.73
CA ASN A 5 -11.56 14.58 -6.07
C ASN A 5 -11.74 13.46 -7.12
N LEU A 6 -12.96 13.29 -7.63
CA LEU A 6 -13.28 12.32 -8.68
C LEU A 6 -12.36 12.44 -9.90
N LYS A 7 -11.81 13.63 -10.17
CA LYS A 7 -10.84 13.83 -11.25
C LYS A 7 -9.54 13.07 -11.01
N VAL A 8 -9.10 12.91 -9.76
CA VAL A 8 -7.90 12.13 -9.40
C VAL A 8 -8.14 10.65 -9.71
N LEU A 9 -9.32 10.13 -9.36
CA LEU A 9 -9.69 8.74 -9.64
C LEU A 9 -9.85 8.48 -11.14
N GLN A 10 -10.40 9.44 -11.89
CA GLN A 10 -10.44 9.40 -13.35
C GLN A 10 -9.03 9.38 -13.95
N ARG A 11 -8.12 10.26 -13.50
CA ARG A 11 -6.72 10.29 -13.97
C ARG A 11 -6.00 8.98 -13.66
N PHE A 12 -6.17 8.45 -12.45
CA PHE A 12 -5.66 7.14 -12.05
C PHE A 12 -6.14 6.04 -13.01
N TRP A 13 -7.45 6.01 -13.26
CA TRP A 13 -8.06 5.00 -14.13
C TRP A 13 -7.55 5.09 -15.57
N THR A 14 -7.40 6.30 -16.10
CA THR A 14 -6.86 6.53 -17.45
C THR A 14 -5.43 6.00 -17.60
N ILE A 15 -4.57 6.22 -16.60
CA ILE A 15 -3.20 5.71 -16.62
C ILE A 15 -3.24 4.18 -16.48
N ALA A 16 -4.01 3.65 -15.54
CA ALA A 16 -4.04 2.22 -15.27
C ALA A 16 -4.57 1.40 -16.46
N ILE A 17 -5.68 1.82 -17.07
CA ILE A 17 -6.35 1.07 -18.13
C ILE A 17 -5.51 0.94 -19.41
N SER A 18 -4.55 1.86 -19.61
CA SER A 18 -3.67 1.85 -20.79
C SER A 18 -2.87 0.54 -20.91
N TYR A 19 -2.37 0.00 -19.79
CA TYR A 19 -1.67 -1.28 -19.77
C TYR A 19 -2.61 -2.47 -20.02
N TRP A 20 -3.79 -2.46 -19.39
CA TRP A 20 -4.77 -3.55 -19.49
C TRP A 20 -5.45 -3.68 -20.86
N ASN A 21 -5.32 -2.65 -21.71
CA ASN A 21 -5.78 -2.61 -23.09
C ASN A 21 -4.64 -2.57 -24.12
N SER A 22 -3.40 -2.70 -23.68
CA SER A 22 -2.21 -2.70 -24.53
C SER A 22 -2.09 -3.96 -25.39
N GLU A 23 -1.03 -4.03 -26.19
CA GLU A 23 -0.65 -5.23 -26.95
C GLU A 23 -0.37 -6.44 -26.02
N GLU A 24 0.10 -6.20 -24.80
CA GLU A 24 0.38 -7.22 -23.79
C GLU A 24 -0.87 -7.59 -22.94
N LYS A 25 -2.07 -7.11 -23.30
CA LYS A 25 -3.31 -7.29 -22.50
C LYS A 25 -3.63 -8.72 -22.12
N TRP A 26 -3.40 -9.68 -23.02
CA TRP A 26 -3.71 -11.09 -22.75
C TRP A 26 -2.74 -11.72 -21.75
N GLN A 27 -1.46 -11.34 -21.83
CA GLN A 27 -0.47 -11.74 -20.84
C GLN A 27 -0.79 -11.13 -19.47
N ALA A 28 -1.09 -9.83 -19.42
CA ALA A 28 -1.46 -9.13 -18.19
C ALA A 28 -2.70 -9.74 -17.53
N ARG A 29 -3.77 -9.96 -18.29
CA ARG A 29 -5.03 -10.57 -17.79
C ARG A 29 -4.83 -12.03 -17.38
N GLY A 30 -4.04 -12.79 -18.12
CA GLY A 30 -3.71 -14.18 -17.79
C GLY A 30 -2.93 -14.29 -16.47
N LEU A 31 -1.91 -13.43 -16.29
CA LEU A 31 -1.17 -13.34 -15.03
C LEU A 31 -2.06 -12.90 -13.87
N LEU A 32 -2.92 -11.90 -14.07
CA LEU A 32 -3.88 -11.47 -13.05
C LEU A 32 -4.81 -12.62 -12.65
N LEU A 33 -5.39 -13.34 -13.62
CA LEU A 33 -6.24 -14.48 -13.34
C LEU A 33 -5.49 -15.57 -12.57
N LEU A 34 -4.24 -15.86 -12.93
CA LEU A 34 -3.41 -16.84 -12.23
C LEU A 34 -3.14 -16.41 -10.77
N VAL A 35 -2.85 -15.12 -10.55
CA VAL A 35 -2.69 -14.53 -9.20
C VAL A 35 -3.98 -14.68 -8.39
N MET A 36 -5.14 -14.39 -9.00
CA MET A 36 -6.46 -14.53 -8.36
C MET A 36 -6.75 -15.99 -7.98
N VAL A 37 -6.44 -16.95 -8.86
CA VAL A 37 -6.62 -18.39 -8.60
C VAL A 37 -5.71 -18.84 -7.44
N LEU A 38 -4.46 -18.39 -7.41
CA LEU A 38 -3.55 -18.73 -6.31
C LEU A 38 -3.94 -18.05 -5.00
N SER A 39 -4.45 -16.82 -5.03
CA SER A 39 -5.03 -16.14 -3.86
C SER A 39 -6.23 -16.91 -3.29
N LEU A 40 -7.13 -17.39 -4.15
CA LEU A 40 -8.25 -18.25 -3.75
C LEU A 40 -7.74 -19.56 -3.13
N GLY A 41 -6.75 -20.21 -3.76
CA GLY A 41 -6.13 -21.42 -3.24
C GLY A 41 -5.48 -21.20 -1.87
N TYR A 42 -4.70 -20.12 -1.73
CA TYR A 42 -4.05 -19.72 -0.49
C TYR A 42 -5.06 -19.45 0.63
N THR A 43 -6.10 -18.67 0.34
CA THR A 43 -7.18 -18.37 1.30
C THR A 43 -7.93 -19.65 1.68
N GLY A 44 -8.23 -20.52 0.71
CA GLY A 44 -8.88 -21.82 0.95
C GLY A 44 -8.06 -22.72 1.87
N LEU A 45 -6.75 -22.88 1.61
CA LEU A 45 -5.88 -23.66 2.50
C LEU A 45 -5.76 -23.02 3.88
N SER A 46 -5.73 -21.68 3.97
CA SER A 46 -5.71 -20.96 5.25
C SER A 46 -6.94 -21.28 6.10
N VAL A 47 -8.12 -21.35 5.48
CA VAL A 47 -9.37 -21.76 6.14
C VAL A 47 -9.32 -23.22 6.58
N VAL A 48 -8.80 -24.12 5.75
CA VAL A 48 -8.64 -25.53 6.12
C VAL A 48 -7.71 -25.67 7.33
N LEU A 49 -6.53 -25.01 7.32
CA LEU A 49 -5.60 -25.02 8.45
C LEU A 49 -6.25 -24.49 9.72
N ASN A 50 -7.00 -23.39 9.63
CA ASN A 50 -7.69 -22.80 10.78
C ASN A 50 -8.74 -23.77 11.37
N ASN A 51 -9.56 -24.40 10.51
CA ASN A 51 -10.55 -25.38 10.93
C ASN A 51 -9.88 -26.61 11.57
N ARG A 52 -8.83 -27.16 10.94
CA ARG A 52 -8.09 -28.32 11.46
C ARG A 52 -7.40 -28.03 12.79
N ARG A 53 -6.89 -26.82 12.98
CA ARG A 53 -6.40 -26.38 14.29
C ARG A 53 -7.48 -26.46 15.37
N GLY A 54 -8.72 -26.04 15.08
CA GLY A 54 -9.84 -26.19 16.01
C GLY A 54 -10.15 -27.65 16.33
N VAL A 55 -10.21 -28.51 15.30
CA VAL A 55 -10.43 -29.96 15.48
C VAL A 55 -9.34 -30.61 16.31
N MET A 56 -8.08 -30.20 16.13
CA MET A 56 -6.95 -30.71 16.90
C MET A 56 -7.09 -30.37 18.40
N ILE A 57 -7.48 -29.13 18.72
CA ILE A 57 -7.73 -28.72 20.12
C ILE A 57 -8.89 -29.51 20.71
N SER A 58 -9.99 -29.68 19.97
CA SER A 58 -11.13 -30.48 20.43
C SER A 58 -10.79 -31.96 20.63
N ALA A 59 -9.98 -32.55 19.74
CA ALA A 59 -9.54 -33.94 19.86
C ALA A 59 -8.65 -34.12 21.10
N LEU A 60 -7.74 -33.18 21.35
CA LEU A 60 -6.87 -33.19 22.53
C LEU A 60 -7.70 -33.08 23.83
N SER A 61 -8.68 -32.18 23.86
CA SER A 61 -9.58 -32.02 25.01
C SER A 61 -10.47 -33.25 25.26
N ALA A 62 -10.85 -33.95 24.19
CA ALA A 62 -11.64 -35.18 24.27
C ALA A 62 -10.78 -36.45 24.46
N GLN A 63 -9.45 -36.32 24.51
CA GLN A 63 -8.50 -37.45 24.57
C GLN A 63 -8.69 -38.46 23.42
N ASP A 64 -9.11 -38.00 22.25
CA ASP A 64 -9.32 -38.84 21.06
C ASP A 64 -8.04 -38.89 20.21
N GLU A 65 -7.22 -39.92 20.45
CA GLU A 65 -5.93 -40.12 19.79
C GLU A 65 -6.06 -40.31 18.27
N ALA A 66 -7.05 -41.10 17.83
CA ALA A 66 -7.25 -41.40 16.41
C ALA A 66 -7.58 -40.12 15.63
N ARG A 67 -8.50 -39.31 16.16
CA ARG A 67 -8.87 -38.02 15.56
C ARG A 67 -7.72 -37.03 15.58
N PHE A 68 -6.89 -37.04 16.62
CA PHE A 68 -5.72 -36.18 16.72
C PHE A 68 -4.69 -36.48 15.62
N TRP A 69 -4.27 -37.75 15.49
CA TRP A 69 -3.30 -38.16 14.47
C TRP A 69 -3.81 -37.97 13.04
N GLN A 70 -5.09 -38.26 12.78
CA GLN A 70 -5.71 -37.97 11.48
C GLN A 70 -5.64 -36.47 11.15
N THR A 71 -5.87 -35.61 12.14
CA THR A 71 -5.83 -34.15 11.97
C THR A 71 -4.40 -33.66 11.70
N ILE A 72 -3.39 -34.23 12.37
CA ILE A 72 -1.97 -33.93 12.11
C ILE A 72 -1.59 -34.28 10.67
N LEU A 73 -1.97 -35.45 10.17
CA LEU A 73 -1.62 -35.87 8.80
C LEU A 73 -2.24 -34.94 7.75
N ILE A 74 -3.50 -34.54 7.93
CA ILE A 74 -4.15 -33.56 7.05
C ILE A 74 -3.44 -32.21 7.15
N PHE A 75 -3.09 -31.77 8.35
CA PHE A 75 -2.39 -30.50 8.59
C PHE A 75 -1.04 -30.48 7.85
N LEU A 76 -0.23 -31.54 7.98
CA LEU A 76 1.05 -31.67 7.27
C LEU A 76 0.87 -31.69 5.75
N GLY A 77 -0.11 -32.44 5.24
CA GLY A 77 -0.42 -32.47 3.81
C GLY A 77 -0.81 -31.08 3.26
N VAL A 78 -1.59 -30.32 4.01
CA VAL A 78 -1.95 -28.94 3.64
C VAL A 78 -0.72 -28.03 3.68
N LEU A 79 0.17 -28.15 4.67
CA LEU A 79 1.40 -27.36 4.73
C LEU A 79 2.30 -27.54 3.50
N VAL A 80 2.42 -28.78 3.01
CA VAL A 80 3.20 -29.09 1.80
C VAL A 80 2.65 -28.35 0.57
N ALA A 81 1.33 -28.21 0.45
CA ALA A 81 0.69 -27.45 -0.63
C ALA A 81 0.70 -25.93 -0.37
N TYR A 82 0.67 -25.50 0.89
CA TYR A 82 0.58 -24.10 1.28
C TYR A 82 1.80 -23.29 0.84
N ALA A 83 3.01 -23.79 1.13
CA ALA A 83 4.26 -23.12 0.80
C ALA A 83 4.42 -22.82 -0.71
N PRO A 84 4.28 -23.79 -1.65
CA PRO A 84 4.43 -23.51 -3.07
C PRO A 84 3.31 -22.61 -3.62
N ILE A 85 2.08 -22.71 -3.12
CA ILE A 85 0.98 -21.81 -3.53
C ILE A 85 1.29 -20.37 -3.09
N PHE A 86 1.72 -20.18 -1.85
CA PHE A 86 2.10 -18.85 -1.34
C PHE A 86 3.29 -18.26 -2.09
N ALA A 87 4.34 -19.06 -2.32
CA ALA A 87 5.51 -18.65 -3.09
C ALA A 87 5.13 -18.29 -4.54
N GLY A 88 4.30 -19.12 -5.18
CA GLY A 88 3.80 -18.87 -6.53
C GLY A 88 2.95 -17.60 -6.61
N TYR A 89 2.05 -17.40 -5.65
CA TYR A 89 1.22 -16.19 -5.54
C TYR A 89 2.09 -14.93 -5.47
N THR A 90 3.08 -14.94 -4.57
CA THR A 90 3.99 -13.80 -4.35
C THR A 90 4.83 -13.53 -5.59
N TYR A 91 5.43 -14.57 -6.18
CA TYR A 91 6.23 -14.45 -7.40
C TYR A 91 5.44 -13.89 -8.58
N LEU A 92 4.20 -14.37 -8.79
CA LEU A 92 3.38 -13.93 -9.92
C LEU A 92 2.82 -12.52 -9.73
N ARG A 93 2.50 -12.13 -8.49
CA ARG A 93 2.18 -10.75 -8.14
C ARG A 93 3.34 -9.82 -8.50
N ASP A 94 4.56 -10.12 -8.05
CA ASP A 94 5.73 -9.28 -8.30
C ASP A 94 6.08 -9.24 -9.80
N ARG A 95 5.97 -10.38 -10.49
CA ARG A 95 6.18 -10.47 -11.94
C ARG A 95 5.18 -9.61 -12.71
N LEU A 96 3.90 -9.63 -12.33
CA LEU A 96 2.86 -8.81 -12.95
C LEU A 96 3.14 -7.31 -12.74
N GLY A 97 3.52 -6.92 -11.52
CA GLY A 97 3.90 -5.54 -11.21
C GLY A 97 5.12 -5.07 -12.02
N LEU A 98 6.14 -5.94 -12.18
CA LEU A 98 7.33 -5.66 -12.97
C LEU A 98 7.01 -5.49 -14.46
N GLN A 99 6.17 -6.35 -15.03
CA GLN A 99 5.76 -6.24 -16.44
C GLN A 99 4.97 -4.96 -16.68
N TRP A 100 4.07 -4.61 -15.77
CA TRP A 100 3.32 -3.35 -15.85
C TRP A 100 4.26 -2.15 -15.79
N ARG A 101 5.21 -2.13 -14.85
CA ARG A 101 6.23 -1.09 -14.76
C ARG A 101 7.02 -0.96 -16.06
N ARG A 102 7.54 -2.08 -16.59
CA ARG A 102 8.32 -2.09 -17.84
C ARG A 102 7.53 -1.44 -18.97
N TRP A 103 6.29 -1.87 -19.18
CA TRP A 103 5.45 -1.35 -20.25
C TRP A 103 5.16 0.15 -20.08
N LEU A 104 4.80 0.58 -18.87
CA LEU A 104 4.43 1.97 -18.60
C LEU A 104 5.65 2.90 -18.68
N THR A 105 6.82 2.47 -18.20
CA THR A 105 8.07 3.22 -18.34
C THR A 105 8.46 3.37 -19.80
N HIS A 106 8.42 2.30 -20.61
CA HIS A 106 8.72 2.41 -22.04
C HIS A 106 7.80 3.43 -22.73
N ARG A 107 6.48 3.33 -22.49
CA ARG A 107 5.51 4.28 -23.05
C ARG A 107 5.83 5.74 -22.70
N TYR A 108 6.16 6.02 -21.44
CA TYR A 108 6.48 7.39 -21.04
C TYR A 108 7.84 7.87 -21.56
N VAL A 109 8.82 6.98 -21.67
CA VAL A 109 10.12 7.31 -22.29
C VAL A 109 9.92 7.65 -23.77
N ASP A 110 9.15 6.85 -24.51
CA ASP A 110 8.86 7.12 -25.91
C ASP A 110 8.18 8.49 -26.09
N GLN A 111 7.17 8.79 -25.26
CA GLN A 111 6.48 10.10 -25.27
C GLN A 111 7.39 11.26 -24.85
N TYR A 112 8.34 11.03 -23.96
CA TYR A 112 9.28 12.05 -23.50
C TYR A 112 10.26 12.46 -24.60
N PHE A 113 10.65 11.53 -25.47
CA PHE A 113 11.52 11.80 -26.63
C PHE A 113 10.73 12.19 -27.89
N GLU A 114 9.42 11.94 -27.94
CA GLU A 114 8.56 12.37 -29.04
C GLU A 114 8.49 13.90 -29.12
N HIS A 115 8.54 14.46 -30.33
CA HIS A 115 8.39 15.91 -30.59
C HIS A 115 9.30 16.82 -29.75
N ARG A 116 10.45 16.31 -29.27
CA ARG A 116 11.35 16.99 -28.33
C ARG A 116 10.65 17.44 -27.04
N ALA A 117 9.68 16.67 -26.56
CA ALA A 117 8.95 16.98 -25.32
C ALA A 117 9.89 17.20 -24.14
N TYR A 118 11.00 16.47 -24.04
CA TYR A 118 12.06 16.70 -23.05
C TYR A 118 12.58 18.14 -23.00
N TYR A 119 12.71 18.80 -24.17
CA TYR A 119 13.16 20.19 -24.26
C TYR A 119 12.03 21.15 -23.90
N THR A 120 10.83 20.91 -24.43
CA THR A 120 9.65 21.75 -24.18
C THR A 120 9.29 21.76 -22.70
N LEU A 121 9.30 20.60 -22.03
CA LEU A 121 9.02 20.47 -20.60
C LEU A 121 10.08 21.18 -19.73
N ASN A 122 11.34 21.18 -20.17
CA ASN A 122 12.41 21.86 -19.44
C ASN A 122 12.39 23.40 -19.65
N THR A 123 11.95 23.86 -20.83
CA THR A 123 11.99 25.28 -21.22
C THR A 123 10.70 26.03 -20.86
N MET A 124 9.55 25.36 -20.99
CA MET A 124 8.24 25.88 -20.57
C MET A 124 8.07 25.63 -19.06
N HIS A 125 8.70 26.46 -18.23
CA HIS A 125 8.50 26.41 -16.79
C HIS A 125 7.02 26.69 -16.46
N GLY A 126 6.27 25.69 -15.96
CA GLY A 126 4.92 25.99 -15.50
C GLY A 126 4.05 24.86 -14.95
N GLU A 127 4.16 23.61 -15.44
CA GLU A 127 3.14 22.60 -15.09
C GLU A 127 3.63 21.25 -14.60
N ILE A 128 4.84 20.79 -14.99
CA ILE A 128 5.34 19.45 -14.64
C ILE A 128 6.78 19.53 -14.14
N ASP A 129 6.95 19.35 -12.84
CA ASP A 129 8.25 19.37 -12.16
C ASP A 129 8.91 17.98 -12.21
N ASN A 130 10.23 17.94 -12.42
CA ASN A 130 11.09 16.74 -12.37
C ASN A 130 10.56 15.54 -13.18
N PRO A 131 10.44 15.65 -14.51
CA PRO A 131 9.92 14.58 -15.36
C PRO A 131 10.74 13.28 -15.27
N ASP A 132 12.04 13.38 -15.00
CA ASP A 132 12.95 12.28 -14.71
C ASP A 132 12.51 11.48 -13.48
N GLN A 133 12.20 12.16 -12.38
CA GLN A 133 11.71 11.53 -11.15
C GLN A 133 10.36 10.85 -11.37
N ARG A 134 9.46 11.51 -12.13
CA ARG A 134 8.12 10.99 -12.45
C ARG A 134 8.21 9.66 -13.21
N ILE A 135 9.11 9.57 -14.20
CA ILE A 135 9.30 8.36 -15.01
C ILE A 135 10.01 7.26 -14.21
N ALA A 136 11.03 7.60 -13.41
CA ALA A 136 11.87 6.61 -12.73
C ALA A 136 11.24 6.07 -11.43
N GLU A 137 10.72 6.96 -10.59
CA GLU A 137 10.22 6.65 -9.24
C GLU A 137 8.69 6.54 -9.21
N ASP A 138 7.98 7.52 -9.77
CA ASP A 138 6.52 7.53 -9.61
C ASP A 138 5.84 6.43 -10.42
N VAL A 139 6.32 6.09 -11.63
CA VAL A 139 5.82 4.93 -12.39
C VAL A 139 6.04 3.63 -11.61
N LYS A 140 7.18 3.49 -10.92
CA LYS A 140 7.46 2.32 -10.06
C LYS A 140 6.44 2.24 -8.94
N SER A 141 6.33 3.31 -8.14
CA SER A 141 5.42 3.37 -6.99
C SER A 141 3.96 3.18 -7.45
N PHE A 142 3.55 3.84 -8.53
CA PHE A 142 2.21 3.71 -9.10
C PHE A 142 1.86 2.26 -9.43
N THR A 143 2.70 1.57 -10.21
CA THR A 143 2.42 0.20 -10.64
C THR A 143 2.45 -0.82 -9.49
N GLN A 144 3.43 -0.69 -8.58
CA GLN A 144 3.59 -1.60 -7.45
C GLN A 144 2.53 -1.41 -6.37
N GLU A 145 2.28 -0.16 -5.94
CA GLU A 145 1.31 0.14 -4.90
C GLU A 145 -0.13 -0.09 -5.38
N SER A 146 -0.44 0.24 -6.63
CA SER A 146 -1.78 0.00 -7.18
C SER A 146 -2.13 -1.49 -7.24
N LEU A 147 -1.19 -2.32 -7.70
CA LEU A 147 -1.40 -3.76 -7.74
C LEU A 147 -1.49 -4.35 -6.33
N THR A 148 -0.61 -3.89 -5.42
CA THR A 148 -0.63 -4.29 -4.01
C THR A 148 -1.97 -3.97 -3.35
N PHE A 149 -2.45 -2.74 -3.53
CA PHE A 149 -3.72 -2.29 -2.97
C PHE A 149 -4.91 -3.10 -3.53
N LEU A 150 -4.94 -3.32 -4.85
CA LEU A 150 -5.96 -4.16 -5.51
C LEU A 150 -6.02 -5.56 -4.89
N LEU A 151 -4.86 -6.21 -4.76
CA LEU A 151 -4.78 -7.57 -4.23
C LEU A 151 -5.10 -7.63 -2.74
N ILE A 152 -4.68 -6.65 -1.93
CA ILE A 152 -5.09 -6.54 -0.53
C ILE A 152 -6.61 -6.44 -0.42
N MET A 153 -7.28 -5.62 -1.25
CA MET A 153 -8.74 -5.53 -1.26
C MET A 153 -9.39 -6.87 -1.61
N VAL A 154 -8.90 -7.55 -2.66
CA VAL A 154 -9.39 -8.87 -3.07
C VAL A 154 -9.21 -9.88 -1.94
N ASP A 155 -7.99 -10.02 -1.42
CA ASP A 155 -7.66 -10.98 -0.37
C ASP A 155 -8.48 -10.72 0.90
N SER A 156 -8.72 -9.44 1.24
CA SER A 156 -9.56 -9.06 2.37
C SER A 156 -11.02 -9.47 2.16
N LEU A 157 -11.58 -9.27 0.96
CA LEU A 157 -12.95 -9.68 0.62
C LEU A 157 -13.09 -11.20 0.66
N LEU A 158 -12.14 -11.93 0.06
CA LEU A 158 -12.10 -13.39 0.11
C LEU A 158 -12.01 -13.90 1.55
N GLY A 159 -11.14 -13.30 2.36
CA GLY A 159 -11.01 -13.60 3.78
C GLY A 159 -12.31 -13.37 4.53
N ILE A 160 -12.95 -12.20 4.38
CA ILE A 160 -14.23 -11.90 5.03
C ILE A 160 -15.29 -12.93 4.65
N ILE A 161 -15.45 -13.25 3.36
CA ILE A 161 -16.44 -14.23 2.90
C ILE A 161 -16.13 -15.61 3.49
N ALA A 162 -14.89 -16.07 3.40
CA ALA A 162 -14.51 -17.42 3.77
C ALA A 162 -14.57 -17.62 5.30
N PHE A 163 -13.97 -16.73 6.08
CA PHE A 163 -13.98 -16.82 7.54
C PHE A 163 -15.35 -16.52 8.15
N SER A 164 -16.13 -15.59 7.59
CA SER A 164 -17.51 -15.37 8.04
C SER A 164 -18.36 -16.60 7.78
N SER A 165 -18.19 -17.28 6.64
CA SER A 165 -18.91 -18.52 6.33
C SER A 165 -18.59 -19.65 7.32
N VAL A 166 -17.32 -19.79 7.72
CA VAL A 166 -16.90 -20.75 8.75
C VAL A 166 -17.52 -20.38 10.10
N LEU A 167 -17.43 -19.10 10.49
CA LEU A 167 -17.91 -18.65 11.78
C LEU A 167 -19.44 -18.72 11.88
N TRP A 168 -20.17 -18.44 10.81
CA TRP A 168 -21.62 -18.53 10.75
C TRP A 168 -22.12 -19.95 11.05
N ARG A 169 -21.37 -20.97 10.62
CA ARG A 169 -21.66 -22.37 10.95
C ARG A 169 -21.45 -22.71 12.43
N ILE A 170 -20.60 -21.94 13.12
CA ILE A 170 -20.27 -22.16 14.54
C ILE A 170 -21.22 -21.35 15.43
N SER A 171 -21.37 -20.04 15.16
CA SER A 171 -22.20 -19.14 15.97
C SER A 171 -22.62 -17.89 15.19
N THR A 172 -23.89 -17.85 14.75
CA THR A 172 -24.49 -16.67 14.11
C THR A 172 -24.49 -15.42 15.01
N PRO A 173 -24.83 -15.50 16.32
CA PRO A 173 -24.79 -14.32 17.20
C PRO A 173 -23.39 -13.71 17.29
N LEU A 174 -22.34 -14.55 17.27
CA LEU A 174 -20.96 -14.08 17.30
C LEU A 174 -20.58 -13.32 16.03
N VAL A 175 -21.04 -13.76 14.85
CA VAL A 175 -20.82 -13.03 13.59
C VAL A 175 -21.45 -11.63 13.67
N LEU A 176 -22.71 -11.52 14.12
CA LEU A 176 -23.40 -10.24 14.21
C LEU A 176 -22.69 -9.28 15.18
N PHE A 177 -22.25 -9.79 16.34
CA PHE A 177 -21.48 -9.02 17.31
C PHE A 177 -20.17 -8.49 16.70
N LEU A 178 -19.42 -9.35 16.00
CA LEU A 178 -18.16 -8.95 15.37
C LEU A 178 -18.35 -7.94 14.24
N VAL A 179 -19.42 -8.07 13.44
CA VAL A 179 -19.76 -7.08 12.41
C VAL A 179 -20.08 -5.74 13.05
N PHE A 180 -20.89 -5.72 14.10
CA PHE A 180 -21.19 -4.48 14.83
C PHE A 180 -19.94 -3.85 15.42
N TYR A 181 -19.10 -4.65 16.10
CA TYR A 181 -17.82 -4.21 16.65
C TYR A 181 -16.89 -3.64 15.57
N ALA A 182 -16.74 -4.32 14.42
CA ALA A 182 -15.90 -3.87 13.33
C ALA A 182 -16.40 -2.56 12.69
N VAL A 183 -17.71 -2.40 12.51
CA VAL A 183 -18.31 -1.16 11.99
C VAL A 183 -18.07 -0.01 12.97
N LEU A 184 -18.34 -0.21 14.25
CA LEU A 184 -18.14 0.81 15.27
C LEU A 184 -16.67 1.21 15.39
N GLY A 185 -15.77 0.23 15.45
CA GLY A 185 -14.32 0.47 15.45
C GLY A 185 -13.87 1.27 14.22
N THR A 186 -14.34 0.89 13.02
CA THR A 186 -14.01 1.60 11.77
C THR A 186 -14.51 3.05 11.80
N LEU A 187 -15.73 3.30 12.27
CA LEU A 187 -16.28 4.66 12.38
C LEU A 187 -15.47 5.54 13.34
N VAL A 188 -15.03 4.98 14.48
CA VAL A 188 -14.17 5.68 15.44
C VAL A 188 -12.79 5.95 14.83
N THR A 189 -12.17 4.94 14.22
CA THR A 189 -10.86 5.06 13.54
C THR A 189 -10.87 6.13 12.47
N VAL A 190 -11.85 6.08 11.54
CA VAL A 190 -11.94 7.05 10.43
C VAL A 190 -12.35 8.44 10.94
N GLY A 191 -13.33 8.49 11.84
CA GLY A 191 -13.94 9.73 12.32
C GLY A 191 -13.02 10.58 13.20
N ILE A 192 -12.25 9.93 14.09
CA ILE A 192 -11.38 10.59 15.08
C ILE A 192 -9.93 10.60 14.59
N PHE A 193 -9.32 9.42 14.45
CA PHE A 193 -7.90 9.30 14.16
C PHE A 193 -7.57 9.68 12.71
N GLY A 194 -8.39 9.23 11.75
CA GLY A 194 -8.18 9.48 10.33
C GLY A 194 -8.09 10.96 10.00
N LYS A 195 -9.02 11.78 10.51
CA LYS A 195 -9.00 13.24 10.28
C LYS A 195 -7.74 13.92 10.82
N ALA A 196 -7.31 13.54 12.03
CA ALA A 196 -6.13 14.11 12.65
C ALA A 196 -4.84 13.69 11.92
N LEU A 197 -4.70 12.39 11.63
CA LEU A 197 -3.50 11.84 10.95
C LEU A 197 -3.36 12.35 9.53
N VAL A 198 -4.44 12.48 8.76
CA VAL A 198 -4.39 13.04 7.40
C VAL A 198 -3.92 14.49 7.43
N ARG A 199 -4.44 15.29 8.37
CA ARG A 199 -4.00 16.68 8.53
C ARG A 199 -2.53 16.77 8.91
N LEU A 200 -2.08 15.97 9.89
CA LEU A 200 -0.68 15.98 10.35
C LEU A 200 0.29 15.50 9.26
N ASN A 201 -0.07 14.47 8.49
CA ASN A 201 0.72 14.03 7.34
C ASN A 201 0.82 15.09 6.26
N PHE A 202 -0.28 15.79 5.97
CA PHE A 202 -0.25 16.88 4.99
C PHE A 202 0.67 18.03 5.45
N GLU A 203 0.57 18.44 6.71
CA GLU A 203 1.48 19.44 7.28
C GLU A 203 2.93 18.94 7.31
N GLN A 204 3.16 17.65 7.54
CA GLN A 204 4.50 17.05 7.49
C GLN A 204 5.12 17.21 6.11
N LEU A 205 4.40 16.79 5.06
CA LEU A 205 4.86 16.90 3.67
C LEU A 205 5.15 18.36 3.29
N LYS A 206 4.29 19.29 3.71
CA LYS A 206 4.48 20.72 3.47
C LYS A 206 5.74 21.26 4.16
N LYS A 207 5.95 20.92 5.43
CA LYS A 207 7.12 21.36 6.21
C LYS A 207 8.42 20.76 5.67
N GLU A 208 8.42 19.48 5.29
CA GLU A 208 9.57 18.85 4.63
C GLU A 208 9.88 19.48 3.28
N ALA A 209 8.85 19.82 2.49
CA ALA A 209 9.03 20.57 1.25
C ALA A 209 9.68 21.94 1.49
N ASN A 210 9.24 22.68 2.52
CA ASN A 210 9.82 23.98 2.89
C ASN A 210 11.29 23.85 3.34
N LEU A 211 11.64 22.78 4.06
CA LEU A 211 13.01 22.49 4.46
C LEU A 211 13.89 22.24 3.23
N ARG A 212 13.47 21.32 2.35
CA ARG A 212 14.18 20.99 1.12
C ARG A 212 14.33 22.19 0.19
N PHE A 213 13.28 22.98 0.03
CA PHE A 213 13.34 24.23 -0.75
C PHE A 213 14.34 25.22 -0.16
N GLY A 214 14.42 25.33 1.17
CA GLY A 214 15.44 26.15 1.83
C GLY A 214 16.86 25.73 1.48
N LEU A 215 17.13 24.42 1.46
CA LEU A 215 18.44 23.88 1.07
C LEU A 215 18.76 24.11 -0.41
N VAL A 216 17.78 23.97 -1.30
CA VAL A 216 17.95 24.28 -2.73
C VAL A 216 18.30 25.75 -2.93
N ARG A 217 17.61 26.66 -2.24
CA ARG A 217 17.90 28.11 -2.29
C ARG A 217 19.32 28.43 -1.83
N ILE A 218 19.81 27.78 -0.76
CA ILE A 218 21.19 27.95 -0.30
C ILE A 218 22.17 27.52 -1.38
N ARG A 219 21.94 26.37 -2.02
CA ARG A 219 22.78 25.89 -3.12
C ARG A 219 22.80 26.86 -4.31
N GLU A 220 21.65 27.40 -4.69
CA GLU A 220 21.53 28.37 -5.79
C GLU A 220 22.19 29.72 -5.50
N ASN A 221 22.31 30.09 -4.22
CA ASN A 221 22.87 31.37 -3.77
C ASN A 221 24.19 31.21 -3.00
N ALA A 222 24.90 30.10 -3.21
CA ALA A 222 26.07 29.73 -2.42
C ALA A 222 27.20 30.78 -2.48
N GLU A 223 27.43 31.37 -3.67
CA GLU A 223 28.44 32.42 -3.87
C GLU A 223 28.14 33.68 -3.05
N SER A 224 26.89 34.16 -3.11
CA SER A 224 26.45 35.31 -2.32
C SER A 224 26.58 35.04 -0.81
N ILE A 225 26.16 33.87 -0.35
CA ILE A 225 26.24 33.50 1.07
C ILE A 225 27.70 33.49 1.53
N ALA A 226 28.60 32.89 0.76
CA ALA A 226 30.03 32.84 1.06
C ALA A 226 30.69 34.22 1.03
N PHE A 227 30.32 35.08 0.07
CA PHE A 227 30.88 36.43 -0.06
C PHE A 227 30.47 37.34 1.11
N TYR A 228 29.21 37.25 1.54
CA TYR A 228 28.67 38.02 2.66
C TYR A 228 28.89 37.37 4.04
N ARG A 229 29.52 36.19 4.11
CA ARG A 229 29.73 35.40 5.35
C ARG A 229 28.42 35.16 6.12
N GLY A 230 27.37 34.82 5.38
CA GLY A 230 26.01 34.61 5.91
C GLY A 230 25.71 33.19 6.41
N GLU A 231 26.72 32.32 6.51
CA GLU A 231 26.54 30.89 6.72
C GLU A 231 25.82 30.56 8.03
N GLN A 232 26.15 31.28 9.12
CA GLN A 232 25.52 31.04 10.42
C GLN A 232 24.02 31.37 10.40
N GLN A 233 23.64 32.46 9.74
CA GLN A 233 22.23 32.87 9.63
C GLN A 233 21.42 31.87 8.80
N GLU A 234 21.95 31.43 7.65
CA GLU A 234 21.31 30.42 6.82
C GLU A 234 21.22 29.07 7.55
N ALA A 235 22.26 28.68 8.29
CA ALA A 235 22.25 27.45 9.09
C ALA A 235 21.16 27.50 10.18
N ASP A 236 21.02 28.60 10.90
CA ASP A 236 20.00 28.75 11.94
C ASP A 236 18.58 28.75 11.36
N GLN A 237 18.39 29.36 10.18
CA GLN A 237 17.12 29.33 9.45
C GLN A 237 16.73 27.91 9.02
N VAL A 238 17.68 27.10 8.53
CA VAL A 238 17.45 25.70 8.17
C VAL A 238 17.15 24.85 9.40
N LYS A 239 17.91 25.02 10.49
CA LYS A 239 17.65 24.33 11.76
C LYS A 239 16.26 24.65 12.31
N HIS A 240 15.83 25.90 12.22
CA HIS A 240 14.49 26.31 12.63
C HIS A 240 13.41 25.59 11.83
N ARG A 241 13.52 25.54 10.49
CA ARG A 241 12.59 24.79 9.62
C ARG A 241 12.58 23.30 9.96
N PHE A 242 13.74 22.72 10.23
CA PHE A 242 13.82 21.33 10.70
C PHE A 242 13.12 21.15 12.06
N GLY A 243 13.23 22.11 12.98
CA GLY A 243 12.48 22.11 14.23
C GLY A 243 10.97 22.02 14.02
N GLU A 244 10.42 22.75 13.04
CA GLU A 244 8.98 22.68 12.71
C GLU A 244 8.56 21.29 12.18
N VAL A 245 9.42 20.67 11.36
CA VAL A 245 9.26 19.30 10.85
C VAL A 245 9.27 18.31 12.01
N PHE A 246 10.27 18.43 12.87
CA PHE A 246 10.47 17.55 14.03
C PHE A 246 9.29 17.61 15.01
N GLU A 247 8.81 18.81 15.36
CA GLU A 247 7.66 18.94 16.27
C GLU A 247 6.36 18.40 15.67
N ASN A 248 6.13 18.60 14.36
CA ASN A 248 4.97 18.01 13.70
C ASN A 248 5.03 16.48 13.70
N PHE A 249 6.22 15.92 13.42
CA PHE A 249 6.43 14.49 13.42
C PHE A 249 6.23 13.88 14.81
N LYS A 250 6.65 14.55 15.88
CA LYS A 250 6.33 14.15 17.26
C LYS A 250 4.83 14.04 17.51
N HIS A 251 4.05 15.02 17.07
CA HIS A 251 2.58 14.94 17.17
C HIS A 251 2.02 13.78 16.35
N LEU A 252 2.56 13.54 15.15
CA LEU A 252 2.17 12.44 14.28
C LEU A 252 2.40 11.08 14.99
N ILE A 253 3.57 10.89 15.60
CA ILE A 253 3.90 9.67 16.37
C ILE A 253 2.92 9.44 17.52
N ILE A 254 2.56 10.49 18.28
CA ILE A 254 1.61 10.34 19.40
C ILE A 254 0.23 9.90 18.90
N TRP A 255 -0.24 10.48 17.79
CA TRP A 255 -1.51 10.06 17.19
C TRP A 255 -1.45 8.64 16.63
N GLN A 256 -0.32 8.23 16.06
CA GLN A 256 -0.09 6.84 15.63
C GLN A 256 -0.05 5.88 16.82
N LEU A 257 0.59 6.25 17.93
CA LEU A 257 0.61 5.46 19.15
C LEU A 257 -0.81 5.24 19.67
N ASN A 258 -1.61 6.31 19.77
CA ASN A 258 -2.99 6.21 20.25
C ASN A 258 -3.86 5.37 19.31
N LEU A 259 -3.69 5.51 17.99
CA LEU A 259 -4.38 4.66 17.02
C LEU A 259 -3.96 3.19 17.17
N ASN A 260 -2.67 2.92 17.32
CA ASN A 260 -2.15 1.57 17.49
C ASN A 260 -2.66 0.94 18.79
N MET A 261 -2.71 1.69 19.89
CA MET A 261 -3.31 1.20 21.13
C MET A 261 -4.79 0.87 20.94
N PHE A 262 -5.56 1.73 20.27
CA PHE A 262 -6.98 1.49 20.00
C PHE A 262 -7.21 0.29 19.08
N ALA A 263 -6.39 0.13 18.03
CA ALA A 263 -6.55 -0.94 17.04
C ALA A 263 -6.11 -2.33 17.55
N ASN A 264 -5.28 -2.38 18.59
CA ASN A 264 -4.77 -3.63 19.18
C ASN A 264 -5.32 -3.92 20.58
N ALA A 265 -6.31 -3.15 21.05
CA ALA A 265 -7.03 -3.37 22.31
C ALA A 265 -8.22 -4.31 22.14
#